data_AF-A0A7J9R6Z8-F1
#
_entry.id   AF-A0A7J9R6Z8-F1
#
_cell.length_a   1.000
_cell.length_b   1.000
_cell.length_c   1.000
_cell.angle_alpha   90.00
_cell.angle_beta   90.00
_cell.angle_gamma   90.00
#
_symmetry.space_group_name_H-M   'P 1'
#
loop_
_entity.id
_entity.type
_entity.pdbx_description
1 polymer ?
#
loop_
_entity_poly.entity_id
_entity_poly.type
_entity_poly.pdbx_seq_one_letter_code
_entity_poly.pdbx_strand_id
1 'polypeptide(L)'
;MIFIPLIANVSAETFDINMPTGSASPDAPYFWQNEKTGEATGDITISVGDTIVWKNGDQAKHTITSGTVEDGPDGIFGGSNFLVPGEFYKFTFTEKGQYPYYCLVHPWMVGIVTVTDGYKIIPNVGKDAGDGLTSFNVDYQFTGIISNPVVNEDQKSITFQVASDPKSIDHNLMLLLPTDLIEGPYIVFVDGEQNLRFEYLADTNVNTIEIELTENTNEITVIGTKIVPEFGVLSLMVLGMAVTSLIVVQKSKNSMKF
;
A
#
# COMPACT_ATOMS: atom_id res chain seq x y z
N MET A 1 -12.33 -20.11 21.83
CA MET A 1 -12.23 -20.38 20.39
C MET A 1 -11.33 -19.29 19.84
N ILE A 2 -10.08 -19.59 19.52
CA ILE A 2 -9.11 -18.58 19.07
C ILE A 2 -9.40 -18.34 17.59
N PHE A 3 -9.96 -17.18 17.26
CA PHE A 3 -10.08 -16.72 15.88
C PHE A 3 -8.68 -16.28 15.43
N ILE A 4 -8.03 -17.09 14.61
CA ILE A 4 -6.87 -16.65 13.85
C ILE A 4 -7.44 -15.98 12.60
N PRO A 5 -7.31 -14.64 12.43
CA PRO A 5 -7.72 -14.02 11.19
C PRO A 5 -6.85 -14.59 10.06
N LEU A 6 -7.49 -15.03 8.99
CA LEU A 6 -6.81 -15.46 7.78
C LEU A 6 -6.26 -14.19 7.10
N ILE A 7 -5.03 -13.82 7.43
CA ILE A 7 -4.33 -12.75 6.72
C ILE A 7 -4.13 -13.27 5.29
N ALA A 8 -4.66 -12.55 4.31
CA ALA A 8 -4.33 -12.79 2.92
C ALA A 8 -2.82 -12.49 2.78
N ASN A 9 -2.01 -13.54 2.61
CA ASN A 9 -0.60 -13.38 2.29
C ASN A 9 -0.49 -12.55 1.01
N VAL A 10 0.18 -11.41 1.09
CA VAL A 10 0.69 -10.71 -0.09
C VAL A 10 1.57 -11.73 -0.81
N SER A 11 1.20 -12.07 -2.05
CA SER A 11 1.98 -12.98 -2.87
C SER A 11 3.30 -12.29 -3.21
N ALA A 12 4.43 -12.93 -2.91
CA ALA A 12 5.73 -12.49 -3.39
C ALA A 12 5.67 -12.21 -4.90
N GLU A 13 6.05 -11.01 -5.30
CA GLU A 13 6.12 -10.59 -6.70
C GLU A 13 7.52 -10.84 -7.27
N THR A 14 7.61 -10.77 -8.61
CA THR A 14 8.88 -10.79 -9.33
C THR A 14 8.96 -9.58 -10.24
N PHE A 15 10.09 -8.88 -10.18
CA PHE A 15 10.36 -7.69 -10.99
C PHE A 15 11.57 -7.93 -11.88
N ASP A 16 11.45 -7.50 -13.14
CA ASP A 16 12.51 -7.64 -14.14
C ASP A 16 13.21 -6.29 -14.34
N ILE A 17 14.54 -6.29 -14.18
CA ILE A 17 15.42 -5.17 -14.50
C ILE A 17 16.33 -5.57 -15.66
N ASN A 18 16.24 -4.85 -16.76
CA ASN A 18 17.08 -5.08 -17.93
C ASN A 18 18.32 -4.21 -17.91
N MET A 19 19.45 -4.79 -18.33
CA MET A 19 20.59 -4.06 -18.86
C MET A 19 20.37 -3.92 -20.37
N PRO A 20 19.94 -2.74 -20.88
CA PRO A 20 19.59 -2.56 -22.28
C PRO A 20 20.84 -2.54 -23.17
N THR A 21 20.64 -2.74 -24.48
CA THR A 21 21.72 -2.62 -25.46
C THR A 21 22.43 -1.27 -25.36
N GLY A 22 23.75 -1.31 -25.21
CA GLY A 22 24.61 -0.14 -25.06
C GLY A 22 24.86 0.32 -23.63
N SER A 23 24.27 -0.32 -22.60
CA SER A 23 24.44 0.06 -21.19
C SER A 23 25.90 -0.02 -20.71
N ALA A 24 26.75 -0.81 -21.37
CA ALA A 24 28.19 -0.82 -21.15
C ALA A 24 28.94 0.43 -21.63
N SER A 25 28.29 1.39 -22.29
CA SER A 25 28.91 2.68 -22.63
C SER A 25 28.67 3.67 -21.49
N PRO A 26 29.67 4.43 -21.03
CA PRO A 26 29.45 5.52 -20.07
C PRO A 26 28.58 6.65 -20.62
N ASP A 27 28.43 6.75 -21.96
CA ASP A 27 27.59 7.74 -22.64
C ASP A 27 26.16 7.25 -22.90
N ALA A 28 25.79 6.07 -22.40
CA ALA A 28 24.44 5.54 -22.56
C ALA A 28 23.42 6.43 -21.83
N PRO A 29 22.20 6.63 -22.39
CA PRO A 29 21.18 7.47 -21.76
C PRO A 29 20.64 6.87 -20.45
N TYR A 30 20.76 5.55 -20.28
CA TYR A 30 20.40 4.81 -19.09
C TYR A 30 21.07 3.43 -19.10
N PHE A 31 21.24 2.83 -17.92
CA PHE A 31 22.00 1.59 -17.72
C PHE A 31 21.14 0.41 -17.28
N TRP A 32 20.02 0.72 -16.64
CA TRP A 32 19.06 -0.23 -16.10
C TRP A 32 17.67 0.19 -16.57
N GLN A 33 16.76 -0.77 -16.76
CA GLN A 33 15.38 -0.46 -17.11
C GLN A 33 14.43 -1.46 -16.46
N ASN A 34 13.50 -0.95 -15.65
CA ASN A 34 12.40 -1.73 -15.12
C ASN A 34 11.40 -2.07 -16.23
N GLU A 35 11.12 -3.35 -16.47
CA GLU A 35 10.20 -3.77 -17.54
C GLU A 35 8.73 -3.37 -17.27
N LYS A 36 8.31 -3.37 -16.00
CA LYS A 36 6.92 -3.11 -15.59
C LYS A 36 6.59 -1.61 -15.65
N THR A 37 7.48 -0.76 -15.15
CA THR A 37 7.26 0.69 -15.05
C THR A 37 7.88 1.49 -16.19
N GLY A 38 8.87 0.92 -16.89
CA GLY A 38 9.68 1.63 -17.89
C GLY A 38 10.71 2.59 -17.30
N GLU A 39 10.78 2.72 -15.97
CA GLU A 39 11.74 3.58 -15.27
C GLU A 39 13.17 3.09 -15.51
N ALA A 40 14.09 4.02 -15.73
CA ALA A 40 15.45 3.73 -16.20
C ALA A 40 16.57 4.26 -15.28
N THR A 41 16.26 4.42 -13.99
CA THR A 41 17.20 4.89 -12.95
C THR A 41 18.08 3.76 -12.42
N GLY A 42 17.57 2.52 -12.43
CA GLY A 42 18.15 1.39 -11.70
C GLY A 42 17.65 1.26 -10.28
N ASP A 43 16.93 2.26 -9.79
CA ASP A 43 16.30 2.23 -8.49
C ASP A 43 14.96 1.50 -8.58
N ILE A 44 14.65 0.71 -7.56
CA ILE A 44 13.37 0.04 -7.45
C ILE A 44 12.97 -0.10 -5.99
N THR A 45 11.69 0.10 -5.69
CA THR A 45 11.10 -0.23 -4.39
C THR A 45 10.29 -1.51 -4.51
N ILE A 46 10.57 -2.48 -3.64
CA ILE A 46 9.88 -3.78 -3.57
C ILE A 46 9.50 -4.11 -2.12
N SER A 47 8.72 -5.17 -1.95
CA SER A 47 8.31 -5.66 -0.63
C SER A 47 9.23 -6.80 -0.15
N VAL A 48 9.31 -6.99 1.17
CA VAL A 48 9.94 -8.17 1.75
C VAL A 48 9.27 -9.43 1.20
N GLY A 49 10.09 -10.34 0.68
CA GLY A 49 9.69 -11.57 0.01
C GLY A 49 9.76 -11.49 -1.52
N ASP A 50 9.85 -10.29 -2.10
CA ASP A 50 9.89 -10.11 -3.55
C ASP A 50 11.23 -10.52 -4.15
N THR A 51 11.21 -10.84 -5.44
CA THR A 51 12.38 -11.25 -6.21
C THR A 51 12.69 -10.25 -7.33
N ILE A 52 13.95 -9.84 -7.45
CA ILE A 52 14.43 -9.13 -8.64
C ILE A 52 15.13 -10.12 -9.57
N VAL A 53 14.88 -9.99 -10.87
CA VAL A 53 15.59 -10.68 -11.93
C VAL A 53 16.27 -9.63 -12.81
N TRP A 54 17.58 -9.55 -12.72
CA TRP A 54 18.38 -8.72 -13.63
C TRP A 54 18.73 -9.51 -14.88
N LYS A 55 18.35 -9.02 -16.06
CA LYS A 55 18.59 -9.69 -17.35
C LYS A 55 19.58 -8.89 -18.19
N ASN A 56 20.55 -9.57 -18.79
CA ASN A 56 21.48 -8.94 -19.72
C ASN A 56 20.89 -8.90 -21.13
N GLY A 57 20.27 -7.77 -21.48
CA GLY A 57 19.81 -7.45 -22.83
C GLY A 57 20.87 -6.71 -23.67
N ASP A 58 22.07 -6.49 -23.12
CA ASP A 58 23.19 -5.88 -23.81
C ASP A 58 24.01 -6.94 -24.58
N GLN A 59 24.89 -6.48 -25.47
CA GLN A 59 25.87 -7.31 -26.16
C GLN A 59 27.18 -7.43 -25.36
N ALA A 60 27.40 -6.55 -24.39
CA ALA A 60 28.52 -6.61 -23.46
C ALA A 60 28.24 -7.59 -22.31
N LYS A 61 29.31 -8.01 -21.63
CA LYS A 61 29.19 -8.78 -20.39
C LYS A 61 29.00 -7.83 -19.22
N HIS A 62 28.12 -8.20 -18.29
CA HIS A 62 27.85 -7.42 -17.10
C HIS A 62 27.98 -8.27 -15.84
N THR A 63 27.93 -7.63 -14.68
CA THR A 63 27.77 -8.30 -13.39
C THR A 63 26.68 -7.59 -12.62
N ILE A 64 26.06 -8.32 -11.68
CA ILE A 64 25.27 -7.73 -10.60
C ILE A 64 26.07 -7.93 -9.33
N THR A 65 26.39 -6.84 -8.63
CA THR A 65 27.24 -6.86 -7.43
C THR A 65 26.61 -5.96 -6.40
N SER A 66 26.22 -6.51 -5.25
CA SER A 66 25.72 -5.70 -4.13
C SER A 66 26.87 -4.94 -3.47
N GLY A 67 26.60 -3.70 -3.07
CA GLY A 67 27.57 -2.76 -2.51
C GLY A 67 27.64 -1.46 -3.31
N THR A 68 28.63 -0.63 -2.96
CA THR A 68 28.88 0.67 -3.61
C THR A 68 30.17 0.61 -4.43
N VAL A 69 30.35 1.56 -5.35
CA VAL A 69 31.60 1.66 -6.13
C VAL A 69 32.77 2.01 -5.21
N GLU A 70 32.49 2.79 -4.18
CA GLU A 70 33.45 3.32 -3.21
C GLU A 70 33.93 2.25 -2.22
N ASP A 71 33.01 1.48 -1.65
CA ASP A 71 33.32 0.48 -0.61
C ASP A 71 33.55 -0.92 -1.20
N GLY A 72 33.11 -1.14 -2.44
CA GLY A 72 33.18 -2.41 -3.13
C GLY A 72 32.06 -3.38 -2.73
N PRO A 73 32.21 -4.67 -3.06
CA PRO A 73 31.17 -5.67 -2.85
C PRO A 73 30.93 -5.94 -1.35
N ASP A 74 29.67 -5.89 -0.91
CA ASP A 74 29.29 -6.22 0.48
C ASP A 74 28.96 -7.71 0.68
N GLY A 75 28.79 -8.47 -0.41
CA GLY A 75 28.54 -9.90 -0.41
C GLY A 75 27.11 -10.33 -0.10
N ILE A 76 26.14 -9.40 -0.05
CA ILE A 76 24.72 -9.71 0.20
C ILE A 76 24.12 -10.49 -0.97
N PHE A 77 24.34 -10.05 -2.21
CA PHE A 77 23.93 -10.74 -3.43
C PHE A 77 24.88 -10.48 -4.61
N GLY A 78 24.66 -11.21 -5.69
CA GLY A 78 25.46 -11.08 -6.90
C GLY A 78 26.87 -11.64 -6.75
N GLY A 79 27.84 -11.04 -7.43
CA GLY A 79 29.26 -11.40 -7.36
C GLY A 79 30.03 -11.08 -8.64
N SER A 80 31.22 -11.66 -8.77
CA SER A 80 32.11 -11.48 -9.93
C SER A 80 31.77 -12.34 -11.16
N ASN A 81 30.69 -13.10 -11.09
CA ASN A 81 30.23 -13.90 -12.23
C ASN A 81 29.68 -12.99 -13.31
N PHE A 82 30.25 -13.12 -14.52
CA PHE A 82 29.76 -12.41 -15.68
C PHE A 82 28.44 -13.01 -16.16
N LEU A 83 27.45 -12.15 -16.33
CA LEU A 83 26.25 -12.39 -17.12
C LEU A 83 26.60 -12.09 -18.57
N VAL A 84 26.65 -13.11 -19.42
CA VAL A 84 26.79 -12.91 -20.87
C VAL A 84 25.44 -12.50 -21.50
N PRO A 85 25.40 -12.02 -22.76
CA PRO A 85 24.14 -11.62 -23.40
C PRO A 85 23.08 -12.72 -23.32
N GLY A 86 21.87 -12.35 -22.86
CA GLY A 86 20.73 -13.24 -22.65
C GLY A 86 20.70 -13.96 -21.30
N GLU A 87 21.73 -13.87 -20.47
CA GLU A 87 21.71 -14.44 -19.11
C GLU A 87 21.02 -13.52 -18.11
N PHE A 88 20.68 -14.09 -16.95
CA PHE A 88 20.07 -13.36 -15.87
C PHE A 88 20.63 -13.77 -14.51
N TYR A 89 20.53 -12.86 -13.55
CA TYR A 89 20.74 -13.11 -12.14
C TYR A 89 19.44 -12.84 -11.39
N LYS A 90 19.12 -13.64 -10.36
CA LYS A 90 17.93 -13.43 -9.54
C LYS A 90 18.27 -13.45 -8.06
N PHE A 91 17.60 -12.62 -7.29
CA PHE A 91 17.73 -12.60 -5.84
C PHE A 91 16.39 -12.27 -5.18
N THR A 92 16.06 -12.99 -4.11
CA THR A 92 14.86 -12.79 -3.30
C THR A 92 15.25 -12.04 -2.04
N PHE A 93 14.61 -10.90 -1.79
CA PHE A 93 14.93 -10.05 -0.66
C PHE A 93 14.04 -10.40 0.53
N THR A 94 14.64 -10.87 1.63
CA THR A 94 13.90 -11.31 2.82
C THR A 94 14.01 -10.35 4.00
N GLU A 95 14.79 -9.29 3.85
CA GLU A 95 15.02 -8.28 4.89
C GLU A 95 14.79 -6.90 4.31
N LYS A 96 14.24 -6.00 5.14
CA LYS A 96 14.04 -4.61 4.76
C LYS A 96 15.36 -3.85 4.75
N GLY A 97 15.47 -2.85 3.88
CA GLY A 97 16.66 -2.02 3.81
C GLY A 97 16.92 -1.46 2.42
N GLN A 98 18.01 -0.72 2.30
CA GLN A 98 18.53 -0.27 1.01
C GLN A 98 19.71 -1.13 0.62
N TYR A 99 19.67 -1.65 -0.59
CA TYR A 99 20.71 -2.50 -1.14
C TYR A 99 21.24 -1.85 -2.42
N PRO A 100 22.30 -1.03 -2.31
CA PRO A 100 22.97 -0.52 -3.49
C PRO A 100 23.59 -1.67 -4.28
N TYR A 101 23.63 -1.52 -5.59
CA TYR A 101 24.28 -2.48 -6.47
C TYR A 101 24.89 -1.77 -7.67
N TYR A 102 25.89 -2.43 -8.26
CA TYR A 102 26.61 -1.91 -9.40
C TYR A 102 27.15 -3.02 -10.31
N CYS A 103 27.64 -2.63 -11.49
CA CYS A 103 28.43 -3.51 -12.35
C CYS A 103 29.93 -3.32 -12.09
N LEU A 104 30.66 -4.41 -11.79
CA LEU A 104 32.09 -4.37 -11.47
C LEU A 104 32.97 -3.84 -12.60
N VAL A 105 32.60 -4.14 -13.86
CA VAL A 105 33.39 -3.75 -15.03
C VAL A 105 32.87 -2.47 -15.69
N HIS A 106 31.69 -2.01 -15.30
CA HIS A 106 31.08 -0.75 -15.74
C HIS A 106 30.59 0.04 -14.52
N PRO A 107 31.49 0.64 -13.71
CA PRO A 107 31.15 1.17 -12.39
C PRO A 107 30.17 2.36 -12.39
N TRP A 108 29.91 2.98 -13.56
CA TRP A 108 28.86 4.00 -13.70
C TRP A 108 27.44 3.41 -13.69
N MET A 109 27.29 2.10 -13.88
CA MET A 109 26.01 1.41 -13.78
C MET A 109 25.72 1.14 -12.30
N VAL A 110 24.96 2.05 -11.67
CA VAL A 110 24.57 1.96 -10.26
C VAL A 110 23.05 1.95 -10.13
N GLY A 111 22.53 1.33 -9.07
CA GLY A 111 21.13 1.37 -8.71
C GLY A 111 20.93 0.97 -7.26
N ILE A 112 19.72 1.15 -6.74
CA ILE A 112 19.36 0.81 -5.36
C ILE A 112 18.07 -0.02 -5.34
N VAL A 113 18.12 -1.19 -4.72
CA VAL A 113 16.89 -1.90 -4.35
C VAL A 113 16.49 -1.45 -2.94
N THR A 114 15.34 -0.80 -2.81
CA THR A 114 14.74 -0.45 -1.52
C THR A 114 13.68 -1.50 -1.19
N VAL A 115 13.90 -2.25 -0.12
CA VAL A 115 12.98 -3.29 0.35
C VAL A 115 12.19 -2.75 1.53
N THR A 116 10.88 -2.69 1.39
CA THR A 116 9.92 -2.25 2.42
C THR A 116 9.04 -3.42 2.85
N ASP A 117 8.17 -3.22 3.85
CA ASP A 117 7.22 -4.26 4.26
C ASP A 117 6.11 -4.53 3.21
N GLY A 118 6.08 -3.77 2.11
CA GLY A 118 5.01 -3.79 1.12
C GLY A 118 3.68 -3.25 1.64
N TYR A 119 2.70 -3.15 0.76
CA TYR A 119 1.33 -2.90 1.17
C TYR A 119 0.71 -4.19 1.69
N LYS A 120 0.28 -4.18 2.96
CA LYS A 120 -0.54 -5.21 3.59
C LYS A 120 -2.02 -4.80 3.43
N ILE A 121 -2.91 -5.79 3.34
CA ILE A 121 -4.34 -5.55 3.11
C ILE A 121 -5.15 -5.86 4.37
N ILE A 122 -6.04 -4.96 4.75
CA ILE A 122 -7.13 -5.19 5.68
C ILE A 122 -8.39 -5.43 4.85
N PRO A 123 -8.84 -6.69 4.69
CA PRO A 123 -9.96 -6.99 3.81
C PRO A 123 -11.30 -6.75 4.48
N ASN A 124 -12.32 -6.50 3.66
CA ASN A 124 -13.73 -6.40 4.08
C ASN A 124 -14.04 -5.29 5.10
N VAL A 125 -13.30 -4.18 5.08
CA VAL A 125 -13.60 -3.01 5.91
C VAL A 125 -14.99 -2.47 5.55
N GLY A 126 -15.82 -2.21 6.56
CA GLY A 126 -17.19 -1.74 6.38
C GLY A 126 -18.23 -2.83 6.11
N LYS A 127 -17.84 -4.10 5.98
CA LYS A 127 -18.78 -5.21 5.75
C LYS A 127 -19.88 -5.31 6.81
N ASP A 128 -19.56 -4.98 8.06
CA ASP A 128 -20.51 -5.04 9.18
C ASP A 128 -21.18 -3.67 9.45
N ALA A 129 -21.07 -2.73 8.50
CA ALA A 129 -21.65 -1.38 8.56
C ALA A 129 -22.49 -1.06 7.30
N GLY A 130 -23.31 -0.03 7.37
CA GLY A 130 -24.12 0.47 6.27
C GLY A 130 -25.15 -0.54 5.76
N ASP A 131 -25.00 -0.97 4.50
CA ASP A 131 -25.92 -1.92 3.86
C ASP A 131 -25.60 -3.40 4.16
N GLY A 132 -24.49 -3.69 4.86
CA GLY A 132 -24.04 -5.04 5.17
C GLY A 132 -23.55 -5.86 3.96
N LEU A 133 -23.41 -5.21 2.80
CA LEU A 133 -23.02 -5.82 1.52
C LEU A 133 -21.74 -5.20 0.96
N THR A 134 -21.60 -3.88 1.15
CA THR A 134 -20.48 -3.11 0.63
C THR A 134 -19.30 -3.25 1.59
N SER A 135 -18.15 -3.62 1.05
CA SER A 135 -16.92 -3.73 1.83
C SER A 135 -15.72 -3.38 0.97
N PHE A 136 -14.68 -2.87 1.62
CA PHE A 136 -13.51 -2.33 0.96
C PHE A 136 -12.24 -3.02 1.48
N ASN A 137 -11.23 -3.09 0.62
CA ASN A 137 -9.89 -3.38 1.07
C ASN A 137 -9.23 -2.06 1.46
N VAL A 138 -8.63 -2.02 2.64
CA VAL A 138 -7.77 -0.91 3.07
C VAL A 138 -6.34 -1.41 3.03
N ASP A 139 -5.54 -0.78 2.18
CA ASP A 139 -4.13 -1.12 2.05
C ASP A 139 -3.34 -0.28 3.05
N TYR A 140 -2.28 -0.84 3.62
CA TYR A 140 -1.42 -0.12 4.56
C TYR A 140 0.03 -0.53 4.45
N GLN A 141 0.94 0.40 4.72
CA GLN A 141 2.36 0.13 4.86
C GLN A 141 2.76 0.45 6.30
N PHE A 142 3.17 -0.59 7.03
CA PHE A 142 3.64 -0.50 8.41
C PHE A 142 4.35 -1.80 8.79
N THR A 143 5.42 -1.74 9.58
CA THR A 143 6.10 -2.95 10.05
C THR A 143 5.19 -3.79 10.97
N GLY A 144 4.38 -3.16 11.81
CA GLY A 144 3.41 -3.86 12.66
C GLY A 144 2.21 -4.42 11.87
N ILE A 145 1.22 -4.91 12.62
CA ILE A 145 -0.03 -5.42 12.07
C ILE A 145 -1.15 -4.44 12.41
N ILE A 146 -1.90 -4.02 11.40
CA ILE A 146 -3.15 -3.31 11.55
C ILE A 146 -4.30 -4.30 11.34
N SER A 147 -5.25 -4.34 12.27
CA SER A 147 -6.31 -5.34 12.28
C SER A 147 -7.60 -4.84 12.93
N ASN A 148 -8.64 -5.69 12.91
CA ASN A 148 -9.94 -5.45 13.56
C ASN A 148 -10.54 -4.06 13.23
N PRO A 149 -10.76 -3.75 11.94
CA PRO A 149 -11.39 -2.50 11.55
C PRO A 149 -12.82 -2.43 12.11
N VAL A 150 -13.12 -1.41 12.90
CA VAL A 150 -14.45 -1.12 13.42
C VAL A 150 -14.96 0.17 12.81
N VAL A 151 -16.03 0.08 12.03
CA VAL A 151 -16.70 1.23 11.43
C VAL A 151 -17.80 1.72 12.37
N ASN A 152 -17.79 3.02 12.66
CA ASN A 152 -18.86 3.71 13.39
C ASN A 152 -19.54 4.75 12.49
N GLU A 153 -20.76 4.44 12.07
CA GLU A 153 -21.55 5.29 11.18
C GLU A 153 -22.02 6.59 11.84
N ASP A 154 -22.27 6.60 13.15
CA ASP A 154 -22.71 7.82 13.86
C ASP A 154 -21.55 8.81 14.00
N GLN A 155 -20.34 8.28 14.26
CA GLN A 155 -19.13 9.08 14.44
C GLN A 155 -18.36 9.32 13.14
N LYS A 156 -18.76 8.69 12.02
CA LYS A 156 -18.07 8.74 10.73
C LYS A 156 -16.61 8.28 10.84
N SER A 157 -16.35 7.23 11.60
CA SER A 157 -14.98 6.82 11.96
C SER A 157 -14.68 5.34 11.69
N ILE A 158 -13.41 5.06 11.38
CA ILE A 158 -12.84 3.72 11.38
C ILE A 158 -11.80 3.63 12.47
N THR A 159 -11.96 2.67 13.37
CA THR A 159 -10.97 2.34 14.39
C THR A 159 -10.22 1.07 14.01
N PHE A 160 -8.91 1.08 14.15
CA PHE A 160 -8.04 -0.05 13.88
C PHE A 160 -7.23 -0.41 15.14
N GLN A 161 -7.07 -1.70 15.37
CA GLN A 161 -6.15 -2.21 16.39
C GLN A 161 -4.76 -2.36 15.78
N VAL A 162 -3.76 -1.90 16.53
CA VAL A 162 -2.35 -1.89 16.16
C VAL A 162 -1.61 -2.90 17.02
N ALA A 163 -0.91 -3.83 16.38
CA ALA A 163 0.05 -4.70 17.02
C ALA A 163 1.44 -4.39 16.43
N SER A 164 2.10 -3.42 17.04
CA SER A 164 3.47 -3.00 16.71
C SER A 164 4.48 -4.02 17.25
N ASP A 165 5.55 -4.29 16.50
CA ASP A 165 6.74 -4.94 17.06
C ASP A 165 7.55 -3.87 17.81
N PRO A 166 7.88 -4.03 19.10
CA PRO A 166 8.73 -3.09 19.84
C PRO A 166 10.13 -2.92 19.22
N LYS A 167 10.55 -3.83 18.33
CA LYS A 167 11.81 -3.71 17.57
C LYS A 167 11.64 -3.02 16.22
N SER A 168 10.43 -2.54 15.90
CA SER A 168 10.19 -1.82 14.66
C SER A 168 11.00 -0.54 14.65
N ILE A 169 11.86 -0.42 13.64
CA ILE A 169 12.59 0.82 13.34
C ILE A 169 11.66 1.83 12.65
N ASP A 170 10.57 1.35 12.03
CA ASP A 170 9.61 2.19 11.32
C ASP A 170 8.39 2.45 12.20
N HIS A 171 8.20 3.72 12.53
CA HIS A 171 7.10 4.23 13.33
C HIS A 171 6.03 4.90 12.47
N ASN A 172 6.19 4.93 11.14
CA ASN A 172 5.24 5.59 10.26
C ASN A 172 4.28 4.56 9.69
N LEU A 173 2.98 4.75 9.97
CA LEU A 173 1.91 4.01 9.32
C LEU A 173 1.38 4.83 8.16
N MET A 174 1.39 4.25 6.97
CA MET A 174 0.63 4.77 5.83
C MET A 174 -0.64 3.95 5.63
N LEU A 175 -1.80 4.60 5.61
CA LEU A 175 -3.11 4.02 5.28
C LEU A 175 -3.59 4.54 3.94
N LEU A 176 -4.03 3.63 3.07
CA LEU A 176 -4.67 3.92 1.80
C LEU A 176 -6.17 3.67 1.96
N LEU A 177 -6.92 4.75 2.12
CA LEU A 177 -8.35 4.74 2.40
C LEU A 177 -9.14 4.99 1.11
N PRO A 178 -9.91 4.02 0.61
CA PRO A 178 -10.80 4.26 -0.51
C PRO A 178 -11.78 5.41 -0.22
N THR A 179 -11.94 6.33 -1.16
CA THR A 179 -12.82 7.50 -1.00
C THR A 179 -14.28 7.10 -0.78
N ASP A 180 -14.72 5.99 -1.40
CA ASP A 180 -16.06 5.43 -1.20
C ASP A 180 -16.26 4.80 0.19
N LEU A 181 -15.17 4.45 0.87
CA LEU A 181 -15.20 3.94 2.24
C LEU A 181 -15.29 5.09 3.24
N ILE A 182 -14.42 6.10 3.12
CA ILE A 182 -14.37 7.22 4.06
C ILE A 182 -13.84 8.48 3.37
N GLU A 183 -14.61 9.57 3.41
CA GLU A 183 -14.23 10.84 2.77
C GLU A 183 -13.60 11.81 3.77
N GLY A 184 -12.59 12.56 3.33
CA GLY A 184 -11.93 13.60 4.13
C GLY A 184 -12.68 14.93 4.16
N PRO A 185 -12.13 15.99 4.79
CA PRO A 185 -10.89 16.00 5.57
C PRO A 185 -10.96 15.06 6.79
N TYR A 186 -9.80 14.60 7.24
CA TYR A 186 -9.71 13.63 8.33
C TYR A 186 -9.33 14.26 9.66
N ILE A 187 -9.73 13.59 10.74
CA ILE A 187 -9.17 13.78 12.08
C ILE A 187 -8.67 12.42 12.55
N VAL A 188 -7.42 12.36 12.98
CA VAL A 188 -6.79 11.12 13.45
C VAL A 188 -6.65 11.16 14.97
N PHE A 189 -6.99 10.06 15.63
CA PHE A 189 -6.71 9.82 17.04
C PHE A 189 -5.79 8.61 17.17
N VAL A 190 -4.82 8.69 18.09
CA VAL A 190 -3.93 7.59 18.47
C VAL A 190 -4.14 7.34 19.96
N ASP A 191 -4.54 6.12 20.33
CA ASP A 191 -4.88 5.73 21.71
C ASP A 191 -5.87 6.68 22.41
N GLY A 192 -6.82 7.24 21.64
CA GLY A 192 -7.85 8.15 22.13
C GLY A 192 -7.41 9.62 22.25
N GLU A 193 -6.15 9.95 21.95
CA GLU A 193 -5.66 11.33 21.88
C GLU A 193 -5.58 11.81 20.43
N GLN A 194 -6.01 13.04 20.17
CA GLN A 194 -6.01 13.59 18.81
C GLN A 194 -4.57 13.79 18.33
N ASN A 195 -4.23 13.15 17.21
CA ASN A 195 -2.98 13.39 16.50
C ASN A 195 -3.15 14.60 15.58
N LEU A 196 -2.35 15.64 15.83
CA LEU A 196 -2.37 16.90 15.08
C LEU A 196 -1.29 16.98 13.99
N ARG A 197 -0.49 15.93 13.80
CA ARG A 197 0.73 15.92 13.00
C ARG A 197 0.73 14.86 11.88
N PHE A 198 -0.42 14.29 11.55
CA PHE A 198 -0.52 13.37 10.44
C PHE A 198 -0.46 14.12 9.10
N GLU A 199 0.08 13.48 8.07
CA GLU A 199 0.05 13.98 6.70
C GLU A 199 -1.10 13.34 5.91
N TYR A 200 -1.67 14.07 4.97
CA TYR A 200 -2.77 13.59 4.14
C TYR A 200 -2.62 14.06 2.70
N LEU A 201 -2.76 13.10 1.77
CA LEU A 201 -2.79 13.32 0.33
C LEU A 201 -4.13 12.84 -0.22
N ALA A 202 -4.85 13.77 -0.85
CA ALA A 202 -6.12 13.50 -1.51
C ALA A 202 -5.91 12.97 -2.92
N ASP A 203 -6.63 11.91 -3.31
CA ASP A 203 -6.76 11.46 -4.70
C ASP A 203 -8.23 11.20 -5.03
N THR A 204 -8.49 10.92 -6.31
CA THR A 204 -9.78 10.62 -6.90
C THR A 204 -10.45 9.36 -6.35
N ASN A 205 -9.66 8.31 -6.03
CA ASN A 205 -10.20 7.01 -5.60
C ASN A 205 -9.68 6.55 -4.23
N VAL A 206 -8.47 6.96 -3.86
CA VAL A 206 -7.78 6.50 -2.66
C VAL A 206 -7.06 7.66 -2.00
N ASN A 207 -7.36 7.87 -0.73
CA ASN A 207 -6.76 8.90 0.10
C ASN A 207 -5.66 8.29 0.94
N THR A 208 -4.49 8.92 0.97
CA THR A 208 -3.34 8.44 1.75
C THR A 208 -3.22 9.24 3.03
N ILE A 209 -3.16 8.56 4.18
CA ILE A 209 -2.89 9.16 5.49
C ILE A 209 -1.60 8.58 6.04
N GLU A 210 -0.65 9.44 6.43
CA GLU A 210 0.58 9.03 7.12
C GLU A 210 0.54 9.47 8.59
N ILE A 211 0.77 8.51 9.50
CA ILE A 211 0.62 8.68 10.94
C ILE A 211 1.90 8.19 11.62
N GLU A 212 2.55 9.07 12.38
CA GLU A 212 3.62 8.68 13.30
C GLU A 212 3.04 7.96 14.53
N LEU A 213 3.53 6.76 14.80
CA LEU A 213 3.14 5.88 15.91
C LEU A 213 4.29 5.69 16.90
N THR A 214 4.00 5.04 18.02
CA THR A 214 5.03 4.62 18.99
C THR A 214 4.95 3.11 19.22
N GLU A 215 5.98 2.53 19.84
CA GLU A 215 5.99 1.11 20.23
C GLU A 215 4.80 0.70 21.12
N ASN A 216 4.20 1.66 21.83
CA ASN A 216 3.08 1.42 22.75
C ASN A 216 1.71 1.70 22.13
N THR A 217 1.66 2.07 20.85
CA THR A 217 0.39 2.38 20.20
C THR A 217 -0.45 1.12 20.02
N ASN A 218 -1.69 1.15 20.50
CA ASN A 218 -2.63 0.04 20.45
C ASN A 218 -3.78 0.32 19.50
N GLU A 219 -4.18 1.57 19.34
CA GLU A 219 -5.37 1.91 18.59
C GLU A 219 -5.20 3.19 17.77
N ILE A 220 -5.78 3.19 16.57
CA ILE A 220 -5.86 4.36 15.69
C ILE A 220 -7.30 4.53 15.27
N THR A 221 -7.84 5.74 15.40
CA THR A 221 -9.17 6.08 14.89
C THR A 221 -9.07 7.19 13.86
N VAL A 222 -9.55 6.94 12.65
CA VAL A 222 -9.67 7.91 11.57
C VAL A 222 -11.12 8.35 11.47
N ILE A 223 -11.38 9.64 11.65
CA ILE A 223 -12.69 10.25 11.51
C ILE A 223 -12.72 11.02 10.18
N GLY A 224 -13.74 10.80 9.37
CA GLY A 224 -13.98 11.50 8.11
C GLY A 224 -15.23 12.36 8.16
N THR A 225 -15.62 12.90 7.00
CA THR A 225 -16.88 13.62 6.82
C THR A 225 -18.04 12.69 6.45
N LYS A 226 -17.72 11.50 5.95
CA LYS A 226 -18.66 10.46 5.53
C LYS A 226 -17.98 9.09 5.68
N ILE A 227 -18.75 8.06 6.00
CA ILE A 227 -18.26 6.68 6.09
C ILE A 227 -19.27 5.70 5.54
N VAL A 228 -18.83 4.78 4.67
CA VAL A 228 -19.63 3.73 4.02
C VAL A 228 -20.86 4.35 3.28
N PRO A 229 -21.59 3.66 2.39
CA PRO A 229 -22.82 4.26 1.86
C PRO A 229 -23.84 4.48 2.99
N GLU A 230 -24.08 5.74 3.36
CA GLU A 230 -24.94 6.11 4.51
C GLU A 230 -26.40 5.66 4.39
N PHE A 231 -26.85 5.26 3.21
CA PHE A 231 -28.13 4.58 3.04
C PHE A 231 -28.03 3.75 1.76
N GLY A 232 -28.09 2.42 1.89
CA GLY A 232 -28.32 1.57 0.72
C GLY A 232 -29.56 2.03 -0.04
N VAL A 233 -29.60 1.83 -1.37
CA VAL A 233 -30.73 2.19 -2.25
C VAL A 233 -32.09 1.77 -1.66
N LEU A 234 -32.11 0.68 -0.88
CA LEU A 234 -33.27 0.19 -0.15
C LEU A 234 -33.85 1.18 0.86
N SER A 235 -33.04 1.91 1.62
CA SER A 235 -33.52 2.88 2.61
C SER A 235 -34.16 4.09 1.94
N LEU A 236 -33.61 4.54 0.80
CA LEU A 236 -34.23 5.58 -0.04
C LEU A 236 -35.54 5.10 -0.68
N MET A 237 -35.60 3.85 -1.13
CA MET A 237 -36.83 3.24 -1.64
C MET A 237 -37.90 3.12 -0.55
N VAL A 238 -37.54 2.65 0.65
CA VAL A 238 -38.47 2.53 1.78
C VAL A 238 -38.96 3.90 2.23
N LEU A 239 -38.07 4.90 2.32
CA LEU A 239 -38.45 6.27 2.63
C LEU A 239 -39.40 6.84 1.55
N GLY A 240 -39.09 6.62 0.26
CA GLY A 240 -39.96 7.02 -0.85
C GLY A 240 -41.34 6.37 -0.80
N MET A 241 -41.40 5.07 -0.51
CA MET A 241 -42.67 4.33 -0.33
C MET A 241 -43.46 4.84 0.89
N ALA A 242 -42.78 5.14 2.00
CA ALA A 242 -43.43 5.65 3.20
C ALA A 242 -44.00 7.06 2.98
N VAL A 243 -43.23 7.96 2.35
CA VAL A 243 -43.64 9.33 2.04
C VAL A 243 -44.80 9.34 1.04
N THR A 244 -44.73 8.54 -0.02
CA THR A 244 -45.83 8.43 -1.01
C THR A 244 -47.10 7.87 -0.35
N SER A 245 -46.99 6.87 0.51
CA SER A 245 -48.12 6.31 1.26
C SER A 245 -48.77 7.36 2.17
N LEU A 246 -47.97 8.16 2.90
CA LEU A 246 -48.45 9.26 3.75
C LEU A 246 -49.20 10.32 2.93
N ILE A 247 -48.67 10.71 1.77
CA ILE A 247 -49.32 11.68 0.88
C ILE A 247 -50.67 11.16 0.37
N VAL A 248 -50.75 9.88 -0.02
CA VAL A 248 -51.99 9.25 -0.47
C VAL A 248 -53.04 9.20 0.64
N VAL A 249 -52.64 8.81 1.86
CA VAL A 249 -53.55 8.77 3.03
C VAL A 249 -54.03 10.18 3.41
N GLN A 250 -53.16 11.19 3.32
CA GLN A 250 -53.55 12.57 3.63
C GLN A 250 -54.51 13.13 2.57
N LYS A 251 -54.28 12.82 1.30
CA LYS A 251 -55.17 13.22 0.20
C LYS A 251 -56.52 12.51 0.29
N SER A 252 -56.56 11.22 0.64
CA SER A 252 -57.82 10.49 0.81
C SER A 252 -58.66 11.05 1.97
N LYS A 253 -58.04 11.33 3.13
CA LYS A 253 -58.69 11.97 4.28
C LYS A 253 -59.27 13.35 3.95
N ASN A 254 -58.58 14.13 3.12
CA ASN A 254 -59.08 15.44 2.68
C ASN A 254 -60.18 15.35 1.62
N SER A 255 -60.23 14.29 0.81
CA SER A 255 -61.31 14.09 -0.19
C SER A 255 -62.64 13.64 0.42
N MET A 256 -62.63 13.04 1.62
CA MET A 256 -63.84 12.59 2.34
C MET A 256 -64.54 13.71 3.13
N LYS A 257 -64.07 14.97 3.02
CA LYS A 257 -64.62 16.14 3.76
C LYS A 257 -65.53 17.04 2.92
N PHE A 258 -66.07 16.56 1.79
CA PHE A 258 -67.06 17.27 0.98
C PHE A 258 -68.38 16.49 0.92
#